data_AF-A0A8T2UGJ3-F1
#
_entry.id   AF-A0A8T2UGJ3-F1
#
_cell.length_a   1.000
_cell.length_b   1.000
_cell.length_c   1.000
_cell.angle_alpha   90.00
_cell.angle_beta   90.00
_cell.angle_gamma   90.00
#
_symmetry.space_group_name_H-M   'P 1'
#
loop_
_entity.id
_entity.type
_entity.pdbx_description
1 polymer ?
#
loop_
_entity_poly.entity_id
_entity_poly.type
_entity_poly.pdbx_seq_one_letter_code
_entity_poly.pdbx_strand_id
1 'polypeptide(L)'
;MRTVVSKEWSDLHDIGAPKFISFSRMVRDDKWWTEADIFIKSIRPIYLVLRLTNMERSTIGLLYEFMDRIGESFQKNTILSSDRLEQLRSIWNQRCDWFHRLVHALAHVLHPLWRSEEQESNEELVRNISDFFSRLASDDLSMIRKLEDEFLLFREHSLSFGGPTTRLCETKL
;
A
#
# COMPACT_ATOMS: atom_id res chain seq x y z
N MET A 1 7.09 28.16 -23.21
CA MET A 1 6.10 28.20 -22.11
C MET A 1 6.32 29.49 -21.31
N ARG A 2 5.31 30.36 -21.16
CA ARG A 2 5.42 31.57 -20.32
C ARG A 2 5.04 31.17 -18.90
N THR A 3 6.01 30.93 -18.04
CA THR A 3 5.79 30.57 -16.64
C THR A 3 5.36 31.81 -15.86
N VAL A 4 4.19 31.76 -15.23
CA VAL A 4 3.78 32.75 -14.24
C VAL A 4 4.60 32.49 -12.98
N VAL A 5 5.41 33.46 -12.59
CA VAL A 5 6.29 33.35 -11.42
C VAL A 5 5.83 34.33 -10.34
N SER A 6 6.03 33.96 -9.07
CA SER A 6 5.64 34.79 -7.93
C SER A 6 6.56 36.01 -7.79
N LYS A 7 6.16 36.99 -6.98
CA LYS A 7 6.98 38.19 -6.73
C LYS A 7 8.33 37.83 -6.11
N GLU A 8 8.33 36.87 -5.20
CA GLU A 8 9.52 36.34 -4.53
C GLU A 8 10.52 35.74 -5.55
N TRP A 9 10.01 35.15 -6.63
CA TRP A 9 10.84 34.61 -7.70
C TRP A 9 11.53 35.73 -8.50
N SER A 10 10.82 36.83 -8.76
CA SER A 10 11.39 38.02 -9.42
C SER A 10 12.45 38.68 -8.55
N ASP A 11 12.17 38.87 -7.26
CA ASP A 11 13.12 39.49 -6.32
C ASP A 11 14.42 38.66 -6.22
N LEU A 12 14.32 37.33 -6.17
CA LEU A 12 15.49 36.43 -6.16
C LEU A 12 16.27 36.39 -7.47
N HIS A 13 15.57 36.55 -8.60
CA HIS A 13 16.20 36.67 -9.91
C HIS A 13 17.05 37.92 -9.99
N ASP A 14 16.53 39.05 -9.52
CA ASP A 14 17.18 40.35 -9.61
C ASP A 14 18.39 40.46 -8.67
N ILE A 15 18.35 39.78 -7.52
CA ILE A 15 19.49 39.65 -6.60
C ILE A 15 20.58 38.73 -7.18
N GLY A 16 20.26 37.91 -8.20
CA GLY A 16 21.25 37.06 -8.88
C GLY A 16 21.87 36.00 -7.98
N ALA A 17 21.14 35.53 -6.97
CA ALA A 17 21.67 34.56 -6.01
C ALA A 17 22.14 33.28 -6.74
N PRO A 18 23.39 32.80 -6.55
CA PRO A 18 23.94 31.68 -7.32
C PRO A 18 23.11 30.39 -7.24
N LYS A 19 22.52 30.11 -6.07
CA LYS A 19 21.60 28.97 -5.86
C LYS A 19 20.33 29.11 -6.70
N PHE A 20 19.76 30.32 -6.78
CA PHE A 20 18.57 30.61 -7.58
C PHE A 20 18.87 30.48 -9.08
N ILE A 21 19.99 31.02 -9.56
CA ILE A 21 20.39 30.89 -10.97
C ILE A 21 20.54 29.41 -11.36
N SER A 22 21.22 28.62 -10.51
CA SER A 22 21.38 27.18 -10.72
C SER A 22 20.04 26.44 -10.78
N PHE A 23 19.16 26.71 -9.81
CA PHE A 23 17.83 26.11 -9.74
C PHE A 23 16.94 26.53 -10.93
N SER A 24 16.93 27.82 -11.28
CA SER A 24 16.18 28.36 -12.41
C SER A 24 16.63 27.73 -13.73
N ARG A 25 17.94 27.54 -13.92
CA ARG A 25 18.46 26.82 -15.09
C ARG A 25 18.00 25.37 -15.12
N MET A 26 18.01 24.68 -13.98
CA MET A 26 17.55 23.30 -13.86
C MET A 26 16.06 23.15 -14.19
N VAL A 27 15.18 24.00 -13.62
CA VAL A 27 13.73 23.92 -13.85
C VAL A 27 13.33 24.37 -15.26
N ARG A 28 14.18 25.14 -15.95
CA ARG A 28 13.98 25.50 -17.36
C ARG A 28 14.45 24.42 -18.34
N ASP A 29 15.16 23.40 -17.86
CA ASP A 29 15.61 22.27 -18.67
C ASP A 29 14.45 21.27 -18.85
N ASP A 30 14.09 20.95 -20.09
CA ASP A 30 13.05 19.98 -20.41
C ASP A 30 13.39 18.58 -19.87
N LYS A 31 14.68 18.25 -19.75
CA LYS A 31 15.14 17.01 -19.12
C LYS A 31 14.69 16.93 -17.66
N TRP A 32 14.68 18.06 -16.94
CA TRP A 32 14.23 18.08 -15.56
C TRP A 32 12.76 17.70 -15.43
N TRP A 33 11.90 18.25 -16.29
CA TRP A 33 10.47 17.92 -16.29
C TRP A 33 10.20 16.46 -16.70
N THR A 34 10.99 15.93 -17.63
CA THR A 34 10.92 14.51 -18.01
C THR A 34 11.26 13.61 -16.82
N GLU A 35 12.35 13.90 -16.10
CA GLU A 35 12.71 13.15 -14.89
C GLU A 35 11.67 13.32 -13.77
N ALA A 36 11.09 14.51 -13.62
CA ALA A 36 10.03 14.77 -12.64
C ALA A 36 8.76 13.96 -12.95
N ASP A 37 8.35 13.87 -14.22
CA ASP A 37 7.21 13.06 -14.64
C ASP A 37 7.45 11.55 -14.39
N ILE A 38 8.65 11.06 -14.71
CA ILE A 38 9.08 9.69 -14.40
C ILE A 38 9.02 9.41 -12.90
N PHE A 39 9.52 10.34 -12.09
CA PHE A 39 9.48 10.22 -10.63
C PHE A 39 8.04 10.16 -10.11
N ILE A 40 7.18 11.10 -10.51
CA ILE A 40 5.77 11.16 -10.08
C ILE A 40 5.04 9.87 -10.47
N LYS A 41 5.23 9.39 -11.70
CA LYS A 41 4.61 8.14 -12.17
C LYS A 41 5.09 6.94 -11.36
N SER A 42 6.38 6.88 -11.03
CA SER A 42 6.97 5.78 -10.28
C SER A 42 6.49 5.72 -8.83
N ILE A 43 6.19 6.86 -8.20
CA ILE A 43 5.71 6.90 -6.79
C ILE A 43 4.18 6.95 -6.67
N ARG A 44 3.45 7.07 -7.77
CA ARG A 44 1.97 7.09 -7.77
C ARG A 44 1.34 5.93 -6.98
N PRO A 45 1.81 4.67 -7.08
CA PRO A 45 1.25 3.57 -6.29
C PRO A 45 1.31 3.83 -4.78
N ILE A 46 2.40 4.43 -4.29
CA ILE A 46 2.58 4.80 -2.88
C ILE A 46 1.57 5.87 -2.46
N TYR A 47 1.36 6.90 -3.29
CA TYR A 47 0.38 7.94 -3.00
C TYR A 47 -1.05 7.41 -2.91
N LEU A 48 -1.40 6.41 -3.72
CA LEU A 48 -2.73 5.78 -3.65
C LEU A 48 -2.95 5.12 -2.28
N VAL A 49 -1.94 4.45 -1.74
CA VAL A 49 -2.01 3.86 -0.38
C VAL A 49 -2.12 4.92 0.70
N LEU A 50 -1.31 5.98 0.63
CA LEU A 50 -1.41 7.09 1.57
C LEU A 50 -2.80 7.73 1.56
N ARG A 51 -3.43 7.82 0.37
CA ARG A 51 -4.78 8.35 0.23
C ARG A 51 -5.83 7.42 0.83
N LEU A 52 -5.67 6.11 0.68
CA LEU A 52 -6.55 5.10 1.30
C LEU A 52 -6.45 5.15 2.82
N THR A 53 -5.24 5.21 3.38
CA THR A 53 -5.04 5.30 4.85
C THR A 53 -5.55 6.60 5.47
N ASN A 54 -5.75 7.63 4.66
CA ASN A 54 -6.29 8.91 5.11
C ASN A 54 -7.83 8.92 5.18
N MET A 55 -8.49 7.79 4.95
CA MET A 55 -9.94 7.66 5.12
C MET A 55 -10.27 7.37 6.58
N GLU A 56 -11.41 7.86 7.08
CA GLU A 56 -11.88 7.60 8.46
C GLU A 56 -12.34 6.15 8.71
N ARG A 57 -12.32 5.29 7.67
CA ARG A 57 -12.77 3.90 7.73
C ARG A 57 -11.59 2.97 8.02
N SER A 58 -11.89 1.77 8.53
CA SER A 58 -10.87 0.74 8.71
C SER A 58 -10.24 0.35 7.37
N THR A 59 -8.98 0.73 7.16
CA THR A 59 -8.21 0.42 5.94
C THR A 59 -7.15 -0.64 6.18
N ILE A 60 -7.01 -1.14 7.41
CA ILE A 60 -5.92 -2.02 7.80
C ILE A 60 -5.92 -3.36 7.06
N GLY A 61 -7.11 -3.91 6.74
CA GLY A 61 -7.24 -5.11 5.89
C GLY A 61 -7.05 -4.84 4.39
N LEU A 62 -7.16 -3.57 3.97
CA LEU A 62 -6.83 -3.16 2.60
C LEU A 62 -5.31 -3.01 2.45
N LEU A 63 -4.63 -2.53 3.49
CA LEU A 63 -3.20 -2.22 3.45
C LEU A 63 -2.35 -3.40 2.99
N TYR A 64 -2.57 -4.60 3.52
CA TYR A 64 -1.83 -5.80 3.12
C TYR A 64 -1.84 -5.98 1.58
N GLU A 65 -3.03 -6.07 1.00
CA GLU A 65 -3.24 -6.24 -0.45
C GLU A 65 -2.61 -5.10 -1.27
N PHE A 66 -2.77 -3.86 -0.81
CA PHE A 66 -2.22 -2.73 -1.55
C PHE A 66 -0.69 -2.69 -1.51
N MET A 67 -0.06 -3.17 -0.45
CA MET A 67 1.39 -3.25 -0.36
C MET A 67 1.92 -4.31 -1.35
N ASP A 68 1.27 -5.47 -1.44
CA ASP A 68 1.59 -6.48 -2.46
C ASP A 68 1.46 -5.91 -3.89
N ARG A 69 0.35 -5.21 -4.18
CA ARG A 69 0.13 -4.57 -5.49
C ARG A 69 1.17 -3.50 -5.83
N ILE A 70 1.67 -2.74 -4.85
CA ILE A 70 2.76 -1.79 -5.10
C ILE A 70 4.03 -2.56 -5.47
N GLY A 71 4.35 -3.63 -4.75
CA GLY A 71 5.49 -4.51 -5.07
C GLY A 71 5.42 -5.03 -6.51
N GLU A 72 4.25 -5.54 -6.92
CA GLU A 72 4.01 -5.96 -8.31
C GLU A 72 4.12 -4.81 -9.31
N SER A 73 3.65 -3.61 -8.96
CA SER A 73 3.72 -2.45 -9.84
C SER A 73 5.17 -2.06 -10.13
N PHE A 74 6.08 -2.26 -9.17
CA PHE A 74 7.52 -2.10 -9.39
C PHE A 74 8.09 -3.25 -10.22
N GLN A 75 7.53 -4.45 -10.16
CA GLN A 75 7.94 -5.53 -11.07
C GLN A 75 7.60 -5.23 -12.53
N LYS A 76 6.44 -4.61 -12.75
CA LYS A 76 5.90 -4.26 -14.06
C LYS A 76 6.38 -2.88 -14.57
N ASN A 77 7.19 -2.15 -13.80
CA ASN A 77 7.63 -0.80 -14.15
C ASN A 77 8.68 -0.85 -15.27
N THR A 78 8.33 -0.30 -16.43
CA THR A 78 9.20 -0.20 -17.63
C THR A 78 9.82 1.19 -17.81
N ILE A 79 9.51 2.14 -16.93
CA ILE A 79 9.90 3.55 -17.05
C ILE A 79 11.28 3.80 -16.40
N LEU A 80 11.57 3.11 -15.29
CA LEU A 80 12.85 3.23 -14.59
C LEU A 80 13.93 2.37 -15.22
N SER A 81 15.19 2.84 -15.17
CA SER A 81 16.33 1.99 -15.46
C SER A 81 16.45 0.87 -14.43
N SER A 82 17.11 -0.24 -14.81
CA SER A 82 17.30 -1.41 -13.94
C SER A 82 17.88 -1.02 -12.58
N ASP A 83 18.96 -0.24 -12.55
CA ASP A 83 19.63 0.18 -11.31
C ASP A 83 18.71 0.99 -10.39
N ARG A 84 17.93 1.92 -10.95
CA ARG A 84 16.99 2.74 -10.17
C ARG A 84 15.83 1.89 -9.65
N LEU A 85 15.37 0.94 -10.44
CA LEU A 85 14.33 0.01 -10.04
C LEU A 85 14.80 -0.90 -8.90
N GLU A 86 16.03 -1.38 -8.96
CA GLU A 86 16.64 -2.18 -7.90
C GLU A 86 16.77 -1.39 -6.60
N GLN A 87 17.23 -0.14 -6.67
CA GLN A 87 17.28 0.76 -5.50
C GLN A 87 15.89 0.98 -4.90
N LEU A 88 14.88 1.24 -5.74
CA LEU A 88 13.50 1.42 -5.29
C LEU A 88 12.97 0.14 -4.61
N ARG A 89 13.20 -1.04 -5.21
CA ARG A 89 12.80 -2.33 -4.63
C ARG A 89 13.49 -2.61 -3.30
N SER A 90 14.78 -2.30 -3.19
CA SER A 90 15.53 -2.47 -1.94
C SER A 90 14.93 -1.63 -0.81
N ILE A 91 14.65 -0.35 -1.08
CA ILE A 91 13.98 0.54 -0.11
C ILE A 91 12.56 0.06 0.21
N TRP A 92 11.83 -0.41 -0.81
CA TRP A 92 10.47 -0.92 -0.66
C TRP A 92 10.44 -2.15 0.27
N ASN A 93 11.25 -3.16 -0.03
CA ASN A 93 11.30 -4.40 0.74
C ASN A 93 11.65 -4.15 2.21
N GLN A 94 12.58 -3.24 2.50
CA GLN A 94 12.90 -2.85 3.89
C GLN A 94 11.70 -2.24 4.66
N ARG A 95 10.74 -1.66 3.96
CA ARG A 95 9.59 -0.98 4.57
C ARG A 95 8.31 -1.84 4.57
N CYS A 96 8.18 -2.77 3.62
CA CYS A 96 6.98 -3.59 3.46
C CYS A 96 6.74 -4.57 4.59
N ASP A 97 7.80 -5.11 5.17
CA ASP A 97 7.71 -6.11 6.25
C ASP A 97 6.85 -5.64 7.43
N TRP A 98 6.74 -4.33 7.67
CA TRP A 98 5.86 -3.78 8.71
C TRP A 98 4.37 -4.02 8.44
N PHE A 99 3.98 -4.07 7.17
CA PHE A 99 2.60 -4.18 6.71
C PHE A 99 2.15 -5.62 6.43
N HIS A 100 3.07 -6.59 6.47
CA HIS A 100 2.72 -8.02 6.44
C HIS A 100 2.78 -8.69 7.81
N ARG A 101 2.95 -7.90 8.88
CA ARG A 101 2.85 -8.41 10.25
C ARG A 101 1.45 -8.93 10.57
N LEU A 102 1.40 -9.85 11.53
CA LEU A 102 0.23 -10.52 12.10
C LEU A 102 -1.09 -9.74 12.03
N VAL A 103 -1.13 -8.50 12.54
CA VAL A 103 -2.36 -7.70 12.61
C VAL A 103 -2.88 -7.30 11.23
N HIS A 104 -1.99 -6.96 10.29
CA HIS A 104 -2.37 -6.59 8.93
C HIS A 104 -2.79 -7.83 8.12
N ALA A 105 -2.06 -8.93 8.26
CA ALA A 105 -2.41 -10.21 7.65
C ALA A 105 -3.79 -10.69 8.11
N LEU A 106 -4.04 -10.66 9.42
CA LEU A 106 -5.34 -11.02 9.99
C LEU A 106 -6.46 -10.08 9.51
N ALA A 107 -6.21 -8.77 9.52
CA ALA A 107 -7.18 -7.80 9.05
C ALA A 107 -7.54 -8.01 7.57
N HIS A 108 -6.58 -8.41 6.75
CA HIS A 108 -6.76 -8.69 5.34
C HIS A 108 -7.58 -9.96 5.12
N VAL A 109 -7.24 -11.03 5.83
CA VAL A 109 -7.96 -12.31 5.81
C VAL A 109 -9.41 -12.14 6.28
N LEU A 110 -9.64 -11.29 7.29
CA LEU A 110 -10.97 -10.96 7.80
C LEU A 110 -11.67 -9.85 7.02
N HIS A 111 -11.06 -9.34 5.94
CA HIS A 111 -11.67 -8.31 5.12
C HIS A 111 -12.66 -8.93 4.12
N PRO A 112 -13.95 -8.57 4.13
CA PRO A 112 -14.94 -9.23 3.28
C PRO A 112 -14.70 -9.08 1.77
N LEU A 113 -14.00 -8.03 1.33
CA LEU A 113 -13.64 -7.84 -0.09
C LEU A 113 -12.60 -8.83 -0.62
N TRP A 114 -11.77 -9.39 0.24
CA TRP A 114 -10.60 -10.17 -0.18
C TRP A 114 -10.76 -11.67 0.01
N ARG A 115 -11.96 -12.14 0.36
CA ARG A 115 -12.23 -13.58 0.52
C ARG A 115 -12.06 -14.27 -0.83
N SER A 116 -10.94 -14.98 -1.00
CA SER A 116 -10.66 -15.80 -2.18
C SER A 116 -9.86 -17.04 -1.81
N GLU A 117 -9.93 -18.10 -2.63
CA GLU A 117 -9.11 -19.31 -2.50
C GLU A 117 -7.60 -18.99 -2.55
N GLU A 118 -7.20 -17.89 -3.19
CA GLU A 118 -5.81 -17.44 -3.26
C GLU A 118 -5.22 -17.18 -1.87
N GLN A 119 -6.02 -16.66 -0.93
CA GLN A 119 -5.57 -16.44 0.46
C GLN A 119 -5.28 -17.75 1.19
N GLU A 120 -5.99 -18.83 0.88
CA GLU A 120 -5.80 -20.15 1.52
C GLU A 120 -4.51 -20.82 1.04
N SER A 121 -4.10 -20.52 -0.19
CA SER A 121 -2.82 -20.98 -0.75
C SER A 121 -1.61 -20.15 -0.30
N ASN A 122 -1.83 -19.01 0.37
CA ASN A 122 -0.75 -18.14 0.81
C ASN A 122 -0.17 -18.62 2.15
N GLU A 123 1.01 -19.24 2.09
CA GLU A 123 1.72 -19.78 3.26
C GLU A 123 1.97 -18.74 4.37
N GLU A 124 2.24 -17.49 4.01
CA GLU A 124 2.45 -16.42 4.97
C GLU A 124 1.16 -16.09 5.73
N LEU A 125 0.03 -15.99 5.02
CA LEU A 125 -1.27 -15.74 5.64
C LEU A 125 -1.67 -16.90 6.56
N VAL A 126 -1.53 -18.14 6.09
CA VAL A 126 -1.85 -19.35 6.88
C VAL A 126 -1.02 -19.39 8.17
N ARG A 127 0.29 -19.15 8.08
CA ARG A 127 1.17 -19.08 9.26
C ARG A 127 0.76 -17.98 10.23
N ASN A 128 0.48 -16.77 9.73
CA ASN A 128 0.04 -15.66 10.55
C ASN A 128 -1.29 -15.96 11.27
N ILE A 129 -2.27 -16.58 10.60
CA ILE A 129 -3.54 -16.94 11.24
C ILE A 129 -3.30 -17.98 12.35
N SER A 130 -2.50 -19.00 12.08
CA SER A 130 -2.15 -20.05 13.05
C SER A 130 -1.45 -19.46 14.29
N ASP A 131 -0.46 -18.58 14.09
CA ASP A 131 0.23 -17.87 15.15
C ASP A 131 -0.74 -16.99 15.96
N PHE A 132 -1.70 -16.34 15.29
CA PHE A 132 -2.70 -15.51 15.95
C PHE A 132 -3.64 -16.33 16.83
N PHE A 133 -4.19 -17.43 16.33
CA PHE A 133 -5.06 -18.30 17.12
C PHE A 133 -4.33 -18.90 18.31
N SER A 134 -3.09 -19.35 18.12
CA SER A 134 -2.26 -19.87 19.21
C SER A 134 -2.07 -18.84 20.31
N ARG A 135 -1.71 -17.59 19.96
CA ARG A 135 -1.57 -16.49 20.92
C ARG A 135 -2.88 -16.10 21.60
N LEU A 136 -3.97 -16.02 20.84
CA LEU A 136 -5.28 -15.63 21.35
C LEU A 136 -5.81 -16.68 22.35
N ALA A 137 -5.61 -17.95 22.04
CA ALA A 137 -6.02 -19.08 22.87
C ALA A 137 -5.02 -19.44 23.97
N SER A 138 -3.86 -18.77 24.06
CA SER A 138 -2.76 -19.17 24.95
C SER A 138 -2.40 -20.65 24.80
N ASP A 139 -2.32 -21.11 23.55
CA ASP A 139 -2.03 -22.49 23.15
C ASP A 139 -3.08 -23.55 23.60
N ASP A 140 -4.27 -23.14 24.03
CA ASP A 140 -5.39 -24.07 24.31
C ASP A 140 -5.97 -24.64 23.02
N LEU A 141 -5.70 -25.93 22.76
CA LEU A 141 -6.16 -26.66 21.58
C LEU A 141 -7.69 -26.70 21.41
N SER A 142 -8.45 -26.70 22.51
CA SER A 142 -9.92 -26.68 22.45
C SER A 142 -10.44 -25.34 21.95
N MET A 143 -9.81 -24.25 22.42
CA MET A 143 -10.15 -22.90 21.98
C MET A 143 -9.67 -22.63 20.55
N ILE A 144 -8.47 -23.10 20.19
CA ILE A 144 -7.95 -22.99 18.81
C ILE A 144 -8.91 -23.64 17.81
N ARG A 145 -9.37 -24.87 18.07
CA ARG A 145 -10.34 -25.54 17.18
C ARG A 145 -11.64 -24.75 17.00
N LYS A 146 -12.16 -24.16 18.08
CA LYS A 146 -13.35 -23.30 18.00
C LYS A 146 -13.09 -22.04 17.15
N LEU A 147 -11.91 -21.45 17.26
CA LEU A 147 -11.52 -20.31 16.43
C LEU A 147 -11.41 -20.69 14.95
N GLU A 148 -10.85 -21.87 14.66
CA GLU A 148 -10.79 -22.43 13.30
C GLU A 148 -12.19 -22.68 12.73
N ASP A 149 -13.10 -23.25 13.51
CA ASP A 149 -14.49 -23.48 13.11
C ASP A 149 -15.22 -22.16 12.80
N GLU A 150 -15.14 -21.17 13.70
CA GLU A 150 -15.73 -19.84 13.48
C GLU A 150 -15.13 -19.13 12.26
N PHE A 151 -13.83 -19.29 12.05
CA PHE A 151 -13.14 -18.74 10.90
C PHE A 151 -13.62 -19.38 9.59
N LEU A 152 -13.83 -20.70 9.56
CA LEU A 152 -14.40 -21.39 8.40
C LEU A 152 -15.82 -20.88 8.11
N LEU A 153 -16.66 -20.72 9.13
CA LEU A 153 -18.00 -20.15 8.98
C LEU A 153 -17.97 -18.73 8.38
N PHE A 154 -17.02 -17.90 8.79
CA PHE A 154 -16.79 -16.58 8.22
C PHE A 154 -16.44 -16.65 6.73
N ARG A 155 -15.56 -17.59 6.34
CA ARG A 155 -15.10 -17.79 4.95
C ARG A 155 -16.23 -18.23 4.04
N GLU A 156 -17.05 -19.17 4.50
CA GLU A 156 -18.15 -19.75 3.74
C GLU A 156 -19.40 -18.86 3.66
N HIS A 157 -19.39 -17.68 4.30
CA HIS A 157 -20.59 -16.85 4.47
C HIS A 157 -21.75 -17.62 5.13
N SER A 158 -21.41 -18.52 6.05
CA SER A 158 -22.39 -19.34 6.76
C SER A 158 -22.97 -18.59 7.97
N LEU A 159 -24.18 -18.98 8.38
CA LEU A 159 -24.84 -18.47 9.58
C LEU A 159 -24.92 -16.92 9.63
N SER A 160 -24.49 -16.32 10.74
CA SER A 160 -24.52 -14.87 10.98
C SER A 160 -23.65 -14.09 10.00
N PHE A 161 -22.60 -14.70 9.42
CA PHE A 161 -21.68 -14.04 8.49
C PHE A 161 -22.26 -13.89 7.07
N GLY A 162 -23.27 -14.67 6.70
CA GLY A 162 -23.99 -14.59 5.42
C GLY A 162 -25.23 -13.69 5.42
N GLY A 163 -25.54 -13.07 6.55
CA GLY A 163 -26.76 -12.28 6.73
C GLY A 163 -26.88 -11.08 5.76
N PRO A 164 -28.10 -10.58 5.53
CA PRO A 164 -28.33 -9.40 4.67
C PRO A 164 -27.57 -8.15 5.13
N THR A 165 -27.29 -8.05 6.43
CA THR A 165 -26.59 -6.92 7.08
C THR A 165 -25.07 -7.04 7.08
N THR A 166 -24.50 -8.21 6.76
CA THR A 166 -23.04 -8.44 6.77
C THR A 166 -22.40 -8.28 5.40
N ARG A 167 -23.20 -8.09 4.35
CA ARG A 167 -22.70 -7.59 3.07
C ARG A 167 -22.28 -6.14 3.28
N LEU A 168 -20.97 -5.90 3.41
CA LEU A 168 -20.42 -4.55 3.24
C LEU A 168 -21.06 -3.97 1.97
N CYS A 169 -21.64 -2.77 2.08
CA CYS A 169 -22.11 -2.07 0.89
C CYS A 169 -20.93 -1.95 -0.08
N GLU A 170 -20.91 -2.81 -1.10
CA GLU A 170 -19.93 -2.87 -2.20
C GLU A 170 -19.90 -1.58 -3.02
N THR A 171 -20.74 -0.60 -2.67
CA THR A 171 -20.83 0.68 -3.33
C THR A 171 -19.69 1.59 -2.88
N LYS A 172 -18.63 1.59 -3.71
CA LYS A 172 -17.60 2.63 -3.90
C LYS A 172 -16.32 2.45 -3.08
N LEU A 173 -15.42 1.62 -3.58
CA LEU A 173 -13.98 1.90 -3.58
C LEU A 173 -13.57 2.40 -4.96
#